data_AF-A0A0B7HQ72-F1
#
_entry.id   AF-A0A0B7HQ72-F1
#
_cell.length_a   1.000
_cell.length_b   1.000
_cell.length_c   1.000
_cell.angle_alpha   90.00
_cell.angle_beta   90.00
_cell.angle_gamma   90.00
#
_symmetry.space_group_name_H-M   'P 1'
#
loop_
_entity.id
_entity.type
_entity.pdbx_description
1 polymer ?
#
loop_
_entity_poly.entity_id
_entity_poly.type
_entity_poly.pdbx_seq_one_letter_code
_entity_poly.pdbx_strand_id
1 'polypeptide(L)'
;MKENKFDIYELPSGHEARFLEKMAKRQSETEKHLKIKRPTLKKVLYWSISVAASVVAILFWTSQKPLTLQNVSETAYQSEQYYLPIIQENINIIKNHTENKKITEDALKQLEKMNADYLVIRNKIIKEGHNKQLLNAMVINFDTQIKFSDNVIAMIL
;
A
#
# COMPACT_ATOMS: atom_id res chain seq x y z
N MET A 1 -8.10 -7.92 42.93
CA MET A 1 -9.54 -8.11 43.21
C MET A 1 -10.20 -6.75 43.20
N LYS A 2 -11.13 -6.49 42.26
CA LYS A 2 -12.03 -5.32 42.29
C LYS A 2 -13.31 -5.77 42.99
N GLU A 3 -13.73 -5.05 44.02
CA GLU A 3 -14.91 -5.38 44.82
C GLU A 3 -16.19 -5.33 43.97
N ASN A 4 -16.95 -6.42 44.00
CA ASN A 4 -18.25 -6.54 43.33
C ASN A 4 -19.32 -5.92 44.24
N LYS A 5 -19.60 -4.62 44.03
CA LYS A 5 -20.72 -3.94 44.69
C LYS A 5 -21.99 -4.32 43.95
N PHE A 6 -22.81 -5.18 44.56
CA PHE A 6 -24.18 -5.43 44.08
C PHE A 6 -24.98 -4.14 44.21
N ASP A 7 -25.63 -3.76 43.12
CA ASP A 7 -26.45 -2.57 43.05
C ASP A 7 -27.73 -2.80 43.88
N ILE A 8 -27.85 -2.07 44.98
CA ILE A 8 -28.93 -2.20 45.98
C ILE A 8 -29.97 -1.07 45.85
N TYR A 9 -29.98 -0.34 44.74
CA TYR A 9 -30.99 0.70 44.51
C TYR A 9 -32.32 0.08 44.07
N GLU A 10 -33.40 0.52 44.74
CA GLU A 10 -34.76 0.16 44.37
C GLU A 10 -35.13 0.77 43.01
N LEU A 11 -35.85 -0.01 42.19
CA LEU A 11 -36.29 0.47 40.87
C LEU A 11 -37.25 1.66 41.02
N PRO A 12 -37.20 2.64 40.10
CA PRO A 12 -38.09 3.79 40.15
C PRO A 12 -39.57 3.35 40.06
N SER A 13 -40.44 4.07 40.76
CA SER A 13 -41.87 3.76 40.81
C SER A 13 -42.48 3.74 39.40
N GLY A 14 -43.32 2.73 39.13
CA GLY A 14 -43.94 2.52 37.82
C GLY A 14 -43.19 1.59 36.85
N HIS A 15 -42.03 1.03 37.24
CA HIS A 15 -41.33 0.01 36.45
C HIS A 15 -42.17 -1.25 36.22
N GLU A 16 -42.87 -1.74 37.26
CA GLU A 16 -43.74 -2.92 37.18
C GLU A 16 -44.89 -2.71 36.18
N ALA A 17 -45.53 -1.54 36.22
CA ALA A 17 -46.62 -1.20 35.30
C ALA A 17 -46.15 -1.23 33.82
N ARG A 18 -44.98 -0.65 33.54
CA ARG A 18 -44.37 -0.68 32.19
C ARG A 18 -43.99 -2.09 31.76
N PHE A 19 -43.56 -2.93 32.69
CA PHE A 19 -43.23 -4.31 32.42
C PHE A 19 -44.48 -5.13 32.06
N LEU A 20 -45.56 -4.98 32.83
CA LEU A 20 -46.84 -5.63 32.56
C LEU A 20 -47.46 -5.16 31.23
N GLU A 21 -47.38 -3.87 30.93
CA GLU A 21 -47.81 -3.32 29.64
C GLU A 21 -47.01 -3.94 28.46
N LYS A 22 -45.69 -4.08 28.62
CA LYS A 22 -44.83 -4.72 27.61
C LYS A 22 -45.14 -6.21 27.44
N MET A 23 -45.52 -6.92 28.51
CA MET A 23 -45.95 -8.33 28.43
C MET A 23 -47.30 -8.47 27.74
N ALA A 24 -48.29 -7.65 28.10
CA ALA A 24 -49.61 -7.67 27.48
C ALA A 24 -49.54 -7.36 25.97
N LYS A 25 -48.69 -6.41 25.57
CA LYS A 25 -48.43 -6.08 24.15
C LYS A 25 -47.79 -7.22 23.37
N ARG A 26 -47.03 -8.11 24.03
CA ARG A 26 -46.44 -9.31 23.41
C ARG A 26 -47.41 -10.49 23.30
N GLN A 27 -48.45 -10.55 24.15
CA GLN A 27 -49.48 -11.60 24.09
C GLN A 27 -50.58 -11.31 23.05
N SER A 28 -50.80 -10.05 22.68
CA SER A 28 -51.81 -9.66 21.66
C SER A 28 -51.28 -9.65 20.22
N GLU A 29 -49.97 -9.77 20.01
CA GLU A 29 -49.39 -10.01 18.69
C GLU A 29 -49.48 -11.51 18.35
N THR A 30 -50.71 -11.92 18.03
CA THR A 30 -51.02 -13.22 17.47
C THR A 30 -50.21 -13.44 16.19
N GLU A 31 -49.50 -14.57 16.16
CA GLU A 31 -48.77 -15.18 15.06
C GLU A 31 -49.14 -14.68 13.65
N LYS A 32 -48.39 -13.71 13.13
CA LYS A 32 -48.26 -13.58 11.67
C LYS A 32 -47.34 -14.70 11.21
N HIS A 33 -47.94 -15.85 10.88
CA HIS A 33 -47.31 -16.91 10.10
C HIS A 33 -46.80 -16.32 8.78
N LEU A 34 -45.55 -15.86 8.78
CA LEU A 34 -44.84 -15.53 7.55
C LEU A 34 -44.62 -16.85 6.82
N LYS A 35 -45.40 -17.08 5.76
CA LYS A 35 -45.19 -18.17 4.80
C LYS A 35 -43.75 -18.11 4.30
N ILE A 36 -42.88 -18.94 4.85
CA ILE A 36 -41.52 -19.14 4.36
C ILE A 36 -41.65 -19.77 2.97
N LYS A 37 -41.56 -18.95 1.93
CA LYS A 37 -41.38 -19.44 0.56
C LYS A 37 -40.02 -20.15 0.52
N ARG A 38 -40.03 -21.47 0.47
CA ARG A 38 -38.82 -22.28 0.22
C ARG A 38 -38.19 -21.78 -1.08
N PRO A 39 -36.93 -21.31 -1.09
CA PRO A 39 -36.26 -21.00 -2.34
C PRO A 39 -36.10 -22.29 -3.12
N THR A 40 -36.52 -22.26 -4.38
CA THR A 40 -36.33 -23.38 -5.31
C THR A 40 -34.84 -23.70 -5.43
N LEU A 41 -34.50 -24.99 -5.54
CA LEU A 41 -33.13 -25.54 -5.57
C LEU A 41 -32.17 -24.85 -6.55
N LYS A 42 -32.68 -24.10 -7.54
CA LYS A 42 -31.87 -23.26 -8.43
C LYS A 42 -31.16 -22.12 -7.70
N LYS A 43 -31.73 -21.52 -6.65
CA LYS A 43 -31.13 -20.40 -5.91
C LYS A 43 -29.96 -20.80 -5.01
N VAL A 44 -29.91 -22.05 -4.55
CA VAL A 44 -28.81 -22.54 -3.71
C VAL A 44 -27.54 -22.76 -4.54
N LEU A 45 -27.68 -23.15 -5.82
CA LEU A 45 -26.57 -23.34 -6.74
C LEU A 45 -25.91 -22.03 -7.19
N TYR A 46 -26.67 -20.94 -7.30
CA TYR A 46 -26.08 -19.62 -7.62
C TYR A 46 -25.34 -18.99 -6.42
N TRP A 47 -25.70 -19.33 -5.19
CA TRP A 47 -25.04 -18.78 -4.00
C TRP A 47 -23.71 -19.47 -3.69
N SER A 48 -23.58 -20.78 -3.96
CA SER A 48 -22.30 -21.50 -3.82
C SER A 48 -21.26 -21.04 -4.85
N ILE A 49 -21.68 -20.68 -6.08
CA ILE A 49 -20.79 -20.10 -7.09
C ILE A 49 -20.35 -18.67 -6.69
N SER A 50 -21.23 -17.88 -6.07
CA SER A 50 -20.92 -16.51 -5.65
C SER A 50 -19.92 -16.44 -4.49
N VAL A 51 -19.92 -17.42 -3.58
CA VAL A 51 -18.96 -17.49 -2.45
C VAL A 51 -17.62 -18.09 -2.92
N ALA A 52 -17.62 -19.08 -3.81
CA ALA A 52 -16.39 -19.59 -4.39
C ALA A 52 -15.68 -18.53 -5.26
N ALA A 53 -16.43 -17.77 -6.06
CA ALA A 53 -15.89 -16.68 -6.87
C ALA A 53 -15.33 -15.52 -6.03
N SER A 54 -15.94 -15.19 -4.88
CA SER A 54 -15.41 -14.14 -4.00
C SER A 54 -14.14 -14.56 -3.28
N VAL A 55 -14.04 -15.83 -2.84
CA VAL A 55 -12.80 -16.36 -2.25
C VAL A 55 -11.68 -16.42 -3.28
N VAL A 56 -11.96 -16.89 -4.50
CA VAL A 56 -10.98 -16.88 -5.61
C VAL A 56 -10.59 -15.45 -5.99
N ALA A 57 -11.52 -14.50 -6.02
CA ALA A 57 -11.23 -13.10 -6.31
C ALA A 57 -10.37 -12.43 -5.22
N ILE A 58 -10.63 -12.72 -3.93
CA ILE A 58 -9.81 -12.23 -2.82
C ILE A 58 -8.41 -12.86 -2.84
N LEU A 59 -8.30 -14.16 -3.14
CA LEU A 59 -7.01 -14.84 -3.31
C LEU A 59 -6.24 -14.32 -4.53
N PHE A 60 -6.93 -14.01 -5.63
CA PHE A 60 -6.33 -13.41 -6.83
C PHE A 60 -5.88 -11.98 -6.56
N TRP A 61 -6.66 -11.20 -5.80
CA TRP A 61 -6.34 -9.84 -5.38
C TRP A 61 -5.16 -9.78 -4.39
N THR A 62 -5.07 -10.71 -3.43
CA THR A 62 -3.91 -10.81 -2.52
C THR A 62 -2.67 -11.40 -3.20
N SER A 63 -2.84 -12.13 -4.30
CA SER A 63 -1.74 -12.62 -5.16
C SER A 63 -1.17 -11.54 -6.07
N GLN A 64 -1.88 -10.42 -6.25
CA GLN A 64 -1.40 -9.26 -7.02
C GLN A 64 -0.73 -8.23 -6.11
N LYS A 65 0.24 -8.65 -5.29
CA LYS A 65 1.20 -7.67 -4.75
C LYS A 65 1.94 -7.09 -5.95
N PRO A 66 1.96 -5.76 -6.16
CA PRO A 66 2.78 -5.20 -7.23
C PRO A 66 4.21 -5.66 -7.00
N LEU A 67 4.86 -6.16 -8.05
CA LEU A 67 6.25 -6.58 -7.98
C LEU A 67 7.09 -5.32 -7.65
N THR A 68 7.46 -5.16 -6.38
CA THR A 68 8.35 -4.09 -5.94
C THR A 68 9.79 -4.55 -6.14
N LEU A 69 10.71 -3.61 -6.38
CA LEU A 69 12.12 -3.94 -6.55
C LEU A 69 12.67 -4.73 -5.34
N GLN A 70 12.25 -4.36 -4.13
CA GLN A 70 12.60 -5.07 -2.89
C GLN A 70 12.21 -6.56 -2.93
N ASN A 71 11.01 -6.88 -3.46
CA ASN A 71 10.55 -8.26 -3.57
C ASN A 71 11.29 -9.06 -4.65
N VAL A 72 11.92 -8.37 -5.62
CA VAL A 72 12.59 -9.00 -6.78
C VAL A 72 14.10 -9.09 -6.59
N SER A 73 14.71 -8.12 -5.93
CA SER A 73 16.15 -8.04 -5.69
C SER A 73 16.47 -7.17 -4.49
N GLU A 74 16.85 -7.82 -3.39
CA GLU A 74 17.34 -7.14 -2.19
C GLU A 74 18.59 -6.30 -2.51
N THR A 75 19.52 -6.82 -3.33
CA THR A 75 20.74 -6.10 -3.72
C THR A 75 20.44 -4.82 -4.50
N ALA A 76 19.52 -4.87 -5.48
CA ALA A 76 19.13 -3.68 -6.24
C ALA A 76 18.47 -2.64 -5.33
N TYR A 77 17.61 -3.10 -4.42
CA TYR A 77 16.95 -2.24 -3.44
C TYR A 77 17.94 -1.56 -2.48
N GLN A 78 18.86 -2.32 -1.89
CA GLN A 78 19.93 -1.77 -1.02
C GLN A 78 20.80 -0.76 -1.77
N SER A 79 21.09 -1.02 -3.06
CA SER A 79 21.82 -0.07 -3.90
C SER A 79 21.05 1.24 -4.07
N GLU A 80 19.73 1.19 -4.33
CA GLU A 80 18.90 2.41 -4.39
C GLU A 80 18.92 3.19 -3.07
N GLN A 81 18.84 2.49 -1.93
CA GLN A 81 18.88 3.13 -0.60
C GLN A 81 20.22 3.82 -0.32
N TYR A 82 21.32 3.30 -0.84
CA TYR A 82 22.64 3.88 -0.65
C TYR A 82 22.94 5.04 -1.62
N TYR A 83 22.69 4.84 -2.92
CA TYR A 83 23.15 5.75 -3.97
C TYR A 83 22.21 6.93 -4.25
N LEU A 84 20.89 6.72 -4.20
CA LEU A 84 19.93 7.78 -4.57
C LEU A 84 20.00 9.02 -3.66
N PRO A 85 20.17 8.90 -2.33
CA PRO A 85 20.32 10.08 -1.47
C PRO A 85 21.53 10.95 -1.87
N ILE A 86 22.66 10.32 -2.21
CA ILE A 86 23.89 11.02 -2.63
C ILE A 86 23.66 11.77 -3.93
N ILE A 87 23.06 11.10 -4.93
CA ILE A 87 22.73 11.71 -6.22
C ILE A 87 21.76 12.89 -6.02
N GLN A 88 20.76 12.73 -5.15
CA GLN A 88 19.79 13.78 -4.86
C GLN A 88 20.43 14.99 -4.19
N GLU A 89 21.37 14.77 -3.26
CA GLU A 89 22.16 15.83 -2.63
C GLU A 89 22.97 16.60 -3.69
N ASN A 90 23.69 15.89 -4.55
CA ASN A 90 24.46 16.51 -5.63
C ASN A 90 23.59 17.32 -6.59
N ILE A 91 22.42 16.79 -6.99
CA ILE A 91 21.44 17.51 -7.81
C ILE A 91 21.00 18.80 -7.12
N ASN A 92 20.74 18.76 -5.80
CA ASN A 92 20.33 19.94 -5.04
C ASN A 92 21.44 21.00 -5.00
N ILE A 93 22.70 20.59 -4.82
CA ILE A 93 23.86 21.50 -4.85
C ILE A 93 23.95 22.20 -6.22
N ILE A 94 23.91 21.42 -7.32
CA ILE A 94 23.99 21.94 -8.70
C ILE A 94 22.82 22.88 -8.98
N LYS A 95 21.59 22.49 -8.60
CA LYS A 95 20.37 23.27 -8.85
C LYS A 95 20.34 24.60 -8.11
N ASN A 96 20.89 24.65 -6.90
CA ASN A 96 20.88 25.85 -6.07
C ASN A 96 21.99 26.85 -6.44
N HIS A 97 22.94 26.47 -7.28
CA HIS A 97 23.98 27.38 -7.73
C HIS A 97 23.50 28.28 -8.88
N THR A 98 23.54 29.60 -8.67
CA THR A 98 22.93 30.59 -9.57
C THR A 98 23.94 31.35 -10.45
N GLU A 99 25.23 31.29 -10.15
CA GLU A 99 26.26 32.04 -10.90
C GLU A 99 26.60 31.35 -12.23
N ASN A 100 26.58 30.02 -12.27
CA ASN A 100 26.97 29.21 -13.42
C ASN A 100 25.78 28.59 -14.18
N LYS A 101 24.72 29.37 -14.43
CA LYS A 101 23.42 28.86 -14.94
C LYS A 101 23.49 27.93 -16.14
N LYS A 102 24.29 28.25 -17.15
CA LYS A 102 24.40 27.41 -18.36
C LYS A 102 24.97 26.03 -18.02
N ILE A 103 26.04 25.99 -17.23
CA ILE A 103 26.70 24.75 -16.80
C ILE A 103 25.74 23.93 -15.94
N THR A 104 25.04 24.56 -14.99
CA THR A 104 24.12 23.86 -14.09
C THR A 104 22.90 23.33 -14.84
N GLU A 105 22.31 24.08 -15.76
CA GLU A 105 21.20 23.62 -16.62
C GLU A 105 21.59 22.44 -17.51
N ASP A 106 22.75 22.51 -18.17
CA ASP A 106 23.24 21.43 -19.03
C ASP A 106 23.57 20.17 -18.21
N ALA A 107 24.15 20.34 -17.02
CA ALA A 107 24.41 19.24 -16.10
C ALA A 107 23.14 18.56 -15.61
N LEU A 108 22.10 19.33 -15.25
CA LEU A 108 20.82 18.78 -14.81
C LEU A 108 20.14 17.97 -15.92
N LYS A 109 20.16 18.45 -17.17
CA LYS A 109 19.64 17.68 -18.32
C LYS A 109 20.41 16.37 -18.53
N GLN A 110 21.72 16.38 -18.35
CA GLN A 110 22.53 15.18 -18.47
C GLN A 110 22.22 14.18 -17.34
N LEU A 111 22.03 14.64 -16.11
CA LEU A 111 21.60 13.80 -14.98
C LEU A 111 20.20 13.21 -15.19
N GLU A 112 19.26 13.96 -15.77
CA GLU A 112 17.94 13.45 -16.13
C GLU A 112 18.02 12.28 -17.13
N LYS A 113 18.89 12.39 -18.14
CA LYS A 113 19.12 11.31 -19.10
C LYS A 113 19.68 10.06 -18.41
N MET A 114 20.66 10.23 -17.53
CA MET A 114 21.26 9.11 -16.79
C MET A 114 20.26 8.46 -15.84
N ASN A 115 19.38 9.25 -15.20
CA ASN A 115 18.27 8.76 -14.39
C ASN A 115 17.27 7.96 -15.23
N ALA A 116 16.96 8.40 -16.46
CA ALA A 116 16.11 7.62 -17.37
C ALA A 116 16.72 6.25 -17.70
N ASP A 117 18.03 6.19 -17.96
CA ASP A 117 18.75 4.92 -18.18
C ASP A 117 18.68 4.01 -16.94
N TYR A 118 18.85 4.56 -15.73
CA TYR A 118 18.66 3.83 -14.49
C TYR A 118 17.23 3.28 -14.36
N LEU A 119 16.20 4.08 -14.66
CA LEU A 119 14.80 3.64 -14.60
C LEU A 119 14.52 2.49 -15.58
N VAL A 120 15.17 2.47 -16.75
CA VAL A 120 15.09 1.34 -17.69
C VAL A 120 15.67 0.07 -17.05
N ILE A 121 16.86 0.16 -16.44
CA ILE A 121 17.50 -0.97 -15.76
C ILE A 121 16.63 -1.46 -14.60
N ARG A 122 16.15 -0.55 -13.75
CA ARG A 122 15.27 -0.83 -12.62
C ARG A 122 14.02 -1.58 -13.06
N ASN A 123 13.35 -1.08 -14.10
CA ASN A 123 12.14 -1.71 -14.64
C ASN A 123 12.44 -3.08 -15.25
N LYS A 124 13.61 -3.26 -15.86
CA LYS A 124 14.05 -4.56 -16.38
C LYS A 124 14.25 -5.56 -15.25
N ILE A 125 14.90 -5.15 -14.15
CA ILE A 125 15.04 -5.99 -12.95
C ILE A 125 13.66 -6.37 -12.41
N ILE A 126 12.72 -5.42 -12.30
CA ILE A 126 11.37 -5.71 -11.81
C ILE A 126 10.63 -6.68 -12.73
N LYS A 127 10.72 -6.52 -14.05
CA LYS A 127 9.95 -7.34 -15.01
C LYS A 127 10.55 -8.73 -15.24
N GLU A 128 11.87 -8.80 -15.37
CA GLU A 128 12.59 -9.99 -15.83
C GLU A 128 13.34 -10.70 -14.70
N GLY A 129 13.41 -10.10 -13.51
CA GLY A 129 14.25 -10.56 -12.42
C GLY A 129 15.66 -9.93 -12.46
N HIS A 130 16.41 -10.10 -11.38
CA HIS A 130 17.78 -9.61 -11.32
C HIS A 130 18.76 -10.64 -11.90
N ASN A 131 19.85 -10.14 -12.46
CA ASN A 131 21.04 -10.93 -12.76
C ASN A 131 22.28 -10.04 -12.56
N LYS A 132 23.47 -10.66 -12.56
CA LYS A 132 24.72 -9.93 -12.32
C LYS A 132 24.95 -8.78 -13.30
N GLN A 133 24.54 -8.92 -14.55
CA GLN A 133 24.71 -7.88 -15.57
C GLN A 133 23.82 -6.67 -15.30
N LEU A 134 22.54 -6.88 -14.97
CA LEU A 134 21.61 -5.81 -14.64
C LEU A 134 22.00 -5.09 -13.34
N LEU A 135 22.41 -5.83 -12.32
CA LEU A 135 22.92 -5.25 -11.07
C LEU A 135 24.19 -4.42 -11.32
N ASN A 136 25.13 -4.95 -12.10
CA ASN A 136 26.34 -4.21 -12.45
C ASN A 136 26.03 -2.96 -13.30
N ALA A 137 25.10 -3.05 -14.24
CA ALA A 137 24.67 -1.90 -15.03
C ALA A 137 24.03 -0.81 -14.16
N MET A 138 23.24 -1.21 -13.16
CA MET A 138 22.62 -0.30 -12.18
C MET A 138 23.69 0.43 -11.36
N VAL A 139 24.65 -0.30 -10.80
CA VAL A 139 25.77 0.27 -10.03
C VAL A 139 26.63 1.19 -10.89
N ILE A 140 26.99 0.77 -12.10
CA ILE A 140 27.75 1.61 -13.05
C ILE A 140 27.00 2.90 -13.36
N ASN A 141 25.68 2.83 -13.57
CA ASN A 141 24.88 4.03 -13.82
C ASN A 141 24.93 4.99 -12.62
N PHE A 142 24.77 4.50 -11.38
CA PHE A 142 24.90 5.31 -10.17
C PHE A 142 26.29 5.92 -10.01
N ASP A 143 27.35 5.11 -10.13
CA ASP A 143 28.74 5.58 -10.06
C ASP A 143 29.02 6.66 -11.11
N THR A 144 28.44 6.51 -12.31
CA THR A 144 28.59 7.50 -13.39
C THR A 144 27.87 8.79 -13.02
N GLN A 145 26.64 8.72 -12.48
CA GLN A 145 25.88 9.90 -12.05
C GLN A 145 26.61 10.67 -10.95
N ILE A 146 27.14 9.96 -9.94
CA ILE A 146 27.91 10.57 -8.85
C ILE A 146 29.17 11.22 -9.39
N LYS A 147 30.02 10.48 -10.13
CA LYS A 147 31.26 11.05 -10.70
C LYS A 147 30.99 12.27 -11.59
N PHE A 148 29.95 12.20 -12.42
CA PHE A 148 29.57 13.32 -13.28
C PHE A 148 29.16 14.53 -12.46
N SER A 149 28.25 14.35 -11.50
CA SER A 149 27.74 15.44 -10.68
C SER A 149 28.82 16.03 -9.75
N ASP A 150 29.70 15.21 -9.17
CA ASP A 150 30.87 15.66 -8.39
C ASP A 150 31.80 16.53 -9.23
N ASN A 151 32.09 16.13 -10.47
CA ASN A 151 32.91 16.93 -11.38
C ASN A 151 32.26 18.27 -11.73
N VAL A 152 30.93 18.29 -11.93
CA VAL A 152 30.19 19.53 -12.16
C VAL A 152 30.29 20.43 -10.93
N ILE A 153 30.05 19.88 -9.74
CA ILE A 153 30.16 20.59 -8.46
C ILE A 153 31.55 21.21 -8.30
N ALA A 154 32.61 20.45 -8.59
CA ALA A 154 33.99 20.93 -8.53
C ALA A 154 34.33 22.03 -9.55
N MET A 155 33.55 22.16 -10.64
CA MET A 155 33.74 23.21 -11.64
C MET A 155 32.99 24.50 -11.30
N ILE A 156 31.91 24.40 -10.52
CA ILE A 156 31.05 25.54 -10.19
C ILE A 156 31.35 26.13 -8.80
N LEU A 157 31.93 25.34 -7.88
CA LEU A 157 32.46 25.83 -6.60
C LEU A 157 33.87 26.41 -6.78
#